data_AF-A0A1A6GFL7-F1
#
_entry.id   AF-A0A1A6GFL7-F1
#
_cell.length_a   1.000
_cell.length_b   1.000
_cell.length_c   1.000
_cell.angle_alpha   90.00
_cell.angle_beta   90.00
_cell.angle_gamma   90.00
#
_symmetry.space_group_name_H-M   'P 1'
#
loop_
_entity.id
_entity.type
_entity.pdbx_description
1 polymer ?
#
loop_
_entity_poly.entity_id
_entity_poly.type
_entity_poly.pdbx_seq_one_letter_code
_entity_poly.pdbx_strand_id
1 'polypeptide(L)'
;ASEVERQLSMQVHALREDFREKNSSTNQHIIRLESLQAEIKMLSDRKRELEHRLSATLEENDLLQGTVEELQDRVLILERQGHDKDLQEVRLSYRQLQVKVEELTEERSLQSSAATSTSLLSEMEQSMEAEELEQEREQLRLQLWEAYCQVRYLCSHLRGNDSADSAVSTDSSMDESSETSSAKDVPAGSLRTALNDLKRLIQSIVDGMEPTGARRMDDDSLEEQLRQTSEDSRALRELMEGERGKLRQSLEELQQLHSQVTLLSVEMTALKEERDRLRNAVELELAKCKMDMMSLNSQLLDAIQQKLNLSQQLEAWQDDMHRVIDRQLMDTHLKEQSRPAAAFSRGHGVGRGQEPSTMDGKRLFSFFRKI
;
A
#
# COMPACT_ATOMS: atom_id res chain seq x y z
N ALA A 1 57.41 -60.19 -82.50
CA ALA A 1 58.02 -58.97 -81.95
C ALA A 1 57.03 -57.80 -81.98
N SER A 2 56.62 -57.32 -83.16
CA SER A 2 55.72 -56.16 -83.31
C SER A 2 54.36 -56.28 -82.60
N GLU A 3 53.71 -57.45 -82.62
CA GLU A 3 52.42 -57.63 -81.94
C GLU A 3 52.52 -57.58 -80.40
N VAL A 4 53.61 -58.11 -79.84
CA VAL A 4 53.88 -58.06 -78.39
C VAL A 4 54.18 -56.63 -77.94
N GLU A 5 54.93 -55.89 -78.75
CA GLU A 5 55.22 -54.47 -78.52
C GLU A 5 53.97 -53.59 -78.59
N ARG A 6 53.06 -53.87 -79.52
CA ARG A 6 51.74 -53.22 -79.61
C ARG A 6 50.90 -53.49 -78.36
N GLN A 7 50.85 -54.74 -77.89
CA GLN A 7 50.12 -55.11 -76.68
C GLN A 7 50.70 -54.46 -75.41
N LEU A 8 52.03 -54.43 -75.26
CA LEU A 8 52.71 -53.72 -74.18
C LEU A 8 52.41 -52.22 -74.22
N SER A 9 52.43 -51.60 -75.40
CA SER A 9 52.10 -50.18 -75.58
C SER A 9 50.65 -49.86 -75.16
N MET A 10 49.70 -50.73 -75.52
CA MET A 10 48.31 -50.60 -75.07
C MET A 10 48.18 -50.75 -73.56
N GLN A 11 48.87 -51.70 -72.94
CA GLN A 11 48.86 -51.86 -71.48
C GLN A 11 49.46 -50.66 -70.76
N VAL A 12 50.58 -50.11 -71.25
CA VAL A 12 51.17 -48.88 -70.70
C VAL A 12 50.22 -47.69 -70.86
N HIS A 13 49.52 -47.58 -71.98
CA HIS A 13 48.54 -46.52 -72.17
C HIS A 13 47.35 -46.66 -71.20
N ALA A 14 46.81 -47.87 -71.02
CA ALA A 14 45.74 -48.14 -70.07
C ALA A 14 46.18 -47.83 -68.63
N LEU A 15 47.38 -48.24 -68.22
CA LEU A 15 47.92 -47.92 -66.89
C LEU A 15 48.15 -46.41 -66.69
N ARG A 16 48.52 -45.68 -67.75
CA ARG A 16 48.65 -44.22 -67.71
C ARG A 16 47.28 -43.54 -67.55
N GLU A 17 46.24 -44.05 -68.20
CA GLU A 17 44.87 -43.57 -68.03
C GLU A 17 44.36 -43.83 -66.62
N ASP A 18 44.53 -45.05 -66.11
CA ASP A 18 44.20 -45.42 -64.74
C ASP A 18 44.87 -44.50 -63.72
N PHE A 19 46.16 -44.20 -63.91
CA PHE A 19 46.90 -43.30 -63.04
C PHE A 19 46.38 -41.86 -63.14
N ARG A 20 46.05 -41.39 -64.35
CA ARG A 20 45.46 -40.06 -64.56
C ARG A 20 44.11 -39.92 -63.87
N GLU A 21 43.23 -40.91 -64.00
CA GLU A 21 41.92 -40.92 -63.35
C GLU A 21 42.05 -40.94 -61.82
N LYS A 22 42.89 -41.84 -61.28
CA LYS A 22 43.18 -41.86 -59.84
C LYS A 22 43.71 -40.52 -59.36
N ASN A 23 44.69 -39.93 -60.06
CA ASN A 23 45.24 -38.64 -59.68
C ASN A 23 44.18 -37.52 -59.74
N SER A 24 43.27 -37.55 -60.72
CA SER A 24 42.16 -36.60 -60.81
C SER A 24 41.16 -36.76 -59.65
N SER A 25 40.82 -38.01 -59.27
CA SER A 25 39.95 -38.28 -58.12
C SER A 25 40.60 -37.85 -56.81
N THR A 26 41.90 -38.14 -56.62
CA THR A 26 42.66 -37.69 -55.46
C THR A 26 42.66 -36.18 -55.35
N ASN A 27 42.90 -35.46 -56.46
CA ASN A 27 42.82 -34.00 -56.48
C ASN A 27 41.42 -33.48 -56.12
N GLN A 28 40.35 -34.12 -56.60
CA GLN A 28 38.98 -33.76 -56.21
C GLN A 28 38.74 -33.98 -54.70
N HIS A 29 39.24 -35.08 -54.14
CA HIS A 29 39.14 -35.34 -52.71
C HIS A 29 39.93 -34.34 -51.88
N ILE A 30 41.13 -33.94 -52.34
CA ILE A 30 41.95 -32.90 -51.68
C ILE A 30 41.17 -31.58 -51.63
N ILE A 31 40.61 -31.12 -52.76
CA ILE A 31 39.84 -29.87 -52.80
C ILE A 31 38.61 -29.92 -51.87
N ARG A 32 37.88 -31.05 -51.85
CA ARG A 32 36.74 -31.23 -50.93
C ARG A 32 37.20 -31.19 -49.47
N LEU A 33 38.34 -31.80 -49.17
CA LEU A 33 38.90 -31.83 -47.82
C LEU A 33 39.35 -30.44 -47.37
N GLU A 34 39.98 -29.66 -48.25
CA GLU A 34 40.34 -28.25 -47.99
C GLU A 34 39.10 -27.39 -47.73
N SER A 35 38.02 -27.58 -48.51
CA SER A 35 36.75 -26.87 -48.31
C SER A 35 36.13 -27.19 -46.95
N LEU A 36 36.06 -28.49 -46.59
CA LEU A 36 35.52 -28.91 -45.29
C LEU A 36 36.39 -28.42 -44.12
N GLN A 37 37.72 -28.41 -44.28
CA GLN A 37 38.63 -27.85 -43.29
C GLN A 37 38.39 -26.35 -43.08
N ALA A 38 38.16 -25.59 -44.15
CA ALA A 38 37.83 -24.17 -44.06
C ALA A 38 36.48 -23.94 -43.36
N GLU A 39 35.47 -24.76 -43.67
CA GLU A 39 34.16 -24.70 -43.02
C GLU A 39 34.25 -25.03 -41.52
N ILE A 40 34.96 -26.10 -41.14
CA ILE A 40 35.21 -26.45 -39.73
C ILE A 40 35.91 -25.31 -39.00
N LYS A 41 36.90 -24.67 -39.64
CA LYS A 41 37.59 -23.53 -39.04
C LYS A 41 36.64 -22.36 -38.79
N MET A 42 35.83 -21.98 -39.77
CA MET A 42 34.83 -20.92 -39.62
C MET A 42 33.81 -21.23 -38.52
N LEU A 43 33.31 -22.47 -38.47
CA LEU A 43 32.38 -22.90 -37.42
C LEU A 43 33.05 -22.89 -36.04
N SER A 44 34.33 -23.28 -35.95
CA SER A 44 35.10 -23.20 -34.71
C SER A 44 35.33 -21.76 -34.24
N ASP A 45 35.63 -20.85 -35.17
CA ASP A 45 35.77 -19.42 -34.88
C ASP A 45 34.43 -18.84 -34.40
N ARG A 46 33.33 -19.18 -35.07
CA ARG A 46 31.98 -18.76 -34.66
C ARG A 46 31.58 -19.31 -33.29
N LYS A 47 31.93 -20.56 -32.99
CA LYS A 47 31.72 -21.16 -31.67
C LYS A 47 32.47 -20.38 -30.59
N ARG A 48 33.75 -20.08 -30.80
CA ARG A 48 34.56 -19.31 -29.85
C ARG A 48 33.99 -17.91 -29.60
N GLU A 49 33.50 -17.25 -30.64
CA GLU A 49 32.82 -15.95 -30.51
C GLU A 49 31.56 -16.05 -29.65
N LEU A 50 30.73 -17.08 -29.87
CA LEU A 50 29.53 -17.29 -29.07
C LEU A 50 29.86 -17.64 -27.60
N GLU A 51 30.91 -18.42 -27.36
CA GLU A 51 31.41 -18.71 -26.00
C GLU A 51 31.89 -17.43 -25.30
N HIS A 52 32.61 -16.55 -25.98
CA HIS A 52 33.02 -15.26 -25.43
C HIS A 52 31.84 -14.36 -25.11
N ARG A 53 30.86 -14.25 -26.02
CA ARG A 53 29.64 -13.47 -25.78
C ARG A 53 28.85 -14.02 -24.59
N LEU A 54 28.74 -15.34 -24.48
CA LEU A 54 28.09 -15.98 -23.33
C LEU A 54 28.82 -15.66 -22.03
N SER A 55 30.16 -15.76 -22.00
CA SER A 55 30.96 -15.40 -20.82
C SER A 55 30.73 -13.94 -20.39
N ALA A 56 30.76 -13.00 -21.35
CA ALA A 56 30.52 -11.59 -21.05
C ALA A 56 29.11 -11.36 -20.47
N THR A 57 28.08 -12.01 -21.03
CA THR A 57 26.72 -11.89 -20.49
C THR A 57 26.56 -12.54 -19.11
N LEU A 58 27.33 -13.60 -18.81
CA LEU A 58 27.34 -14.20 -17.47
C LEU A 58 28.00 -13.27 -16.45
N GLU A 59 29.13 -12.65 -16.80
CA GLU A 59 29.79 -11.65 -15.96
C GLU A 59 28.89 -10.44 -15.68
N GLU A 60 28.17 -9.94 -16.69
CA GLU A 60 27.16 -8.89 -16.49
C GLU A 60 26.03 -9.35 -15.57
N ASN A 61 25.59 -10.61 -15.68
CA ASN A 61 24.54 -11.16 -14.81
C ASN A 61 25.01 -11.24 -13.35
N ASP A 62 26.24 -11.70 -13.11
CA ASP A 62 26.84 -11.78 -11.77
C ASP A 62 26.95 -10.38 -11.14
N LEU A 63 27.36 -9.37 -11.91
CA LEU A 63 27.39 -7.98 -11.45
C LEU A 63 26.00 -7.47 -11.09
N LEU A 64 25.00 -7.70 -11.96
CA LEU A 64 23.62 -7.32 -11.69
C LEU A 64 23.07 -8.03 -10.46
N GLN A 65 23.36 -9.31 -10.27
CA GLN A 65 22.98 -10.05 -9.08
C GLN A 65 23.57 -9.41 -7.82
N GLY A 66 24.86 -9.03 -7.85
CA GLY A 66 25.47 -8.28 -6.75
C GLY A 66 24.75 -6.97 -6.44
N THR A 67 24.36 -6.19 -7.46
CA THR A 67 23.59 -4.96 -7.24
C THR A 67 22.20 -5.22 -6.66
N VAL A 68 21.56 -6.33 -7.03
CA VAL A 68 20.26 -6.72 -6.48
C VAL A 68 20.39 -7.11 -5.02
N GLU A 69 21.43 -7.86 -4.65
CA GLU A 69 21.73 -8.22 -3.25
C GLU A 69 21.99 -6.96 -2.40
N GLU A 70 22.78 -6.01 -2.89
CA GLU A 70 23.00 -4.72 -2.19
C GLU A 70 21.71 -3.90 -2.03
N LEU A 71 20.83 -3.87 -3.04
CA LEU A 71 19.54 -3.20 -2.94
C LEU A 71 18.60 -3.90 -1.97
N GLN A 72 18.59 -5.23 -1.94
CA GLN A 72 17.83 -6.00 -0.95
C GLN A 72 18.27 -5.69 0.48
N ASP A 73 19.58 -5.64 0.74
CA ASP A 73 20.12 -5.26 2.05
C ASP A 73 19.72 -3.84 2.43
N ARG A 74 19.76 -2.89 1.49
CA ARG A 74 19.32 -1.50 1.73
C ARG A 74 17.83 -1.42 2.06
N VAL A 75 16.98 -2.17 1.35
CA VAL A 75 15.54 -2.24 1.65
C VAL A 75 15.31 -2.80 3.05
N LEU A 76 15.99 -3.89 3.41
CA LEU A 76 15.86 -4.50 4.73
C LEU A 76 16.27 -3.54 5.86
N ILE A 77 17.30 -2.73 5.66
CA ILE A 77 17.70 -1.69 6.62
C ILE A 77 16.62 -0.60 6.71
N LEU A 78 16.09 -0.13 5.59
CA LEU A 78 15.05 0.91 5.55
C LEU A 78 13.75 0.43 6.20
N GLU A 79 13.35 -0.83 5.96
CA GLU A 79 12.19 -1.43 6.61
C GLU A 79 12.36 -1.44 8.13
N ARG A 80 13.51 -1.92 8.64
CA ARG A 80 13.80 -1.90 10.08
C ARG A 80 13.73 -0.49 10.66
N GLN A 81 14.34 0.48 9.98
CA GLN A 81 14.29 1.88 10.41
C GLN A 81 12.87 2.46 10.39
N GLY A 82 12.04 2.09 9.42
CA GLY A 82 10.63 2.47 9.37
C GLY A 82 9.85 1.92 10.56
N HIS A 83 9.99 0.61 10.82
CA HIS A 83 9.32 -0.04 11.95
C HIS A 83 9.74 0.54 13.30
N ASP A 84 11.03 0.84 13.47
CA ASP A 84 11.54 1.44 14.71
C ASP A 84 11.01 2.87 14.91
N LYS A 85 10.92 3.67 13.84
CA LYS A 85 10.33 5.02 13.89
C LYS A 85 8.85 4.97 14.21
N ASP A 86 8.08 4.11 13.54
CA ASP A 86 6.65 3.95 13.79
C ASP A 86 6.39 3.50 15.23
N LEU A 87 7.17 2.55 15.73
CA LEU A 87 7.10 2.10 17.12
C LEU A 87 7.44 3.24 18.09
N GLN A 88 8.44 4.08 17.78
CA GLN A 88 8.80 5.24 18.59
C GLN A 88 7.68 6.30 18.60
N GLU A 89 7.07 6.57 17.45
CA GLU A 89 5.97 7.54 17.32
C GLU A 89 4.73 7.08 18.11
N VAL A 90 4.35 5.80 17.97
CA VAL A 90 3.26 5.21 18.77
C VAL A 90 3.56 5.30 20.26
N ARG A 91 4.80 5.04 20.70
CA ARG A 91 5.19 5.17 22.11
C ARG A 91 5.10 6.61 22.61
N LEU A 92 5.48 7.58 21.80
CA LEU A 92 5.40 9.00 22.15
C LEU A 92 3.94 9.47 22.20
N SER A 93 3.13 9.11 21.21
CA SER A 93 1.69 9.38 21.19
C SER A 93 0.98 8.77 22.40
N TYR A 94 1.30 7.53 22.75
CA TYR A 94 0.73 6.86 23.92
C TYR A 94 1.06 7.63 25.22
N ARG A 95 2.32 8.05 25.39
CA ARG A 95 2.73 8.85 26.56
C ARG A 95 1.99 10.19 26.63
N GLN A 96 1.87 10.90 25.51
CA GLN A 96 1.15 12.17 25.45
C GLN A 96 -0.32 12.00 25.80
N LEU A 97 -0.98 10.98 25.25
CA LEU A 97 -2.37 10.69 25.54
C LEU A 97 -2.57 10.30 27.01
N GLN A 98 -1.63 9.54 27.59
CA GLN A 98 -1.64 9.21 28.99
C GLN A 98 -1.57 10.45 29.89
N VAL A 99 -0.65 11.38 29.60
CA VAL A 99 -0.58 12.67 30.31
C VAL A 99 -1.90 13.44 30.18
N LYS A 100 -2.49 13.49 28.98
CA LYS A 100 -3.78 14.17 28.77
C LYS A 100 -4.93 13.53 29.56
N VAL A 101 -4.94 12.20 29.69
CA VAL A 101 -5.93 11.48 30.51
C VAL A 101 -5.73 11.80 32.00
N GLU A 102 -4.49 11.86 32.47
CA GLU A 102 -4.17 12.26 33.85
C GLU A 102 -4.65 13.70 34.13
N GLU A 103 -4.34 14.66 33.25
CA GLU A 103 -4.81 16.06 33.34
C GLU A 103 -6.35 16.15 33.37
N LEU A 104 -7.05 15.49 32.44
CA LEU A 104 -8.53 15.50 32.41
C LEU A 104 -9.15 14.84 33.65
N THR A 105 -8.48 13.84 34.22
CA THR A 105 -8.91 13.19 35.45
C THR A 105 -8.77 14.13 36.64
N GLU A 106 -7.66 14.87 36.71
CA GLU A 106 -7.43 15.93 37.72
C GLU A 106 -8.46 17.06 37.57
N GLU A 107 -8.68 17.57 36.36
CA GLU A 107 -9.70 18.60 36.08
C GLU A 107 -11.11 18.14 36.51
N ARG A 108 -11.49 16.90 36.20
CA ARG A 108 -12.77 16.34 36.64
C ARG A 108 -12.85 16.22 38.16
N SER A 109 -11.75 15.86 38.83
CA SER A 109 -11.71 15.77 40.29
C SER A 109 -11.92 17.15 40.94
N LEU A 110 -11.23 18.18 40.42
CA LEU A 110 -11.33 19.57 40.86
C LEU A 110 -12.74 20.13 40.59
N GLN A 111 -13.32 19.86 39.42
CA GLN A 111 -14.69 20.25 39.10
C GLN A 111 -15.72 19.56 40.00
N SER A 112 -15.54 18.28 40.33
CA SER A 112 -16.47 17.58 41.24
C SER A 112 -16.40 18.15 42.67
N SER A 113 -15.19 18.52 43.12
CA SER A 113 -14.98 19.17 44.41
C SER A 113 -15.52 20.60 44.42
N ALA A 114 -15.35 21.35 43.33
CA ALA A 114 -15.86 22.71 43.20
C ALA A 114 -17.39 22.72 43.13
N ALA A 115 -18.00 21.85 42.31
CA ALA A 115 -19.45 21.79 42.12
C ALA A 115 -20.22 21.46 43.41
N THR A 116 -19.65 20.60 44.26
CA THR A 116 -20.27 20.28 45.56
C THR A 116 -20.18 21.44 46.55
N SER A 117 -19.08 22.21 46.55
CA SER A 117 -18.94 23.40 47.40
C SER A 117 -19.77 24.60 46.91
N THR A 118 -19.83 24.85 45.60
CA THR A 118 -20.60 25.98 45.03
C THR A 118 -22.11 25.77 45.12
N SER A 119 -22.58 24.52 45.00
CA SER A 119 -24.02 24.21 45.09
C SER A 119 -24.59 24.53 46.47
N LEU A 120 -23.89 24.15 47.54
CA LEU A 120 -24.36 24.40 48.92
C LEU A 120 -24.27 25.88 49.31
N LEU A 121 -23.20 26.59 48.92
CA LEU A 121 -23.08 28.02 49.19
C LEU A 121 -24.17 28.81 48.47
N SER A 122 -24.43 28.52 47.20
CA SER A 122 -25.50 29.17 46.43
C SER A 122 -26.90 28.87 46.98
N GLU A 123 -27.12 27.67 47.52
CA GLU A 123 -28.41 27.28 48.14
C GLU A 123 -28.60 27.96 49.51
N MET A 124 -27.54 28.08 50.31
CA MET A 124 -27.57 28.81 51.58
C MET A 124 -27.77 30.32 51.36
N GLU A 125 -27.09 30.92 50.37
CA GLU A 125 -27.27 32.33 50.02
C GLU A 125 -28.72 32.62 49.59
N GLN A 126 -29.29 31.77 48.72
CA GLN A 126 -30.70 31.91 48.29
C GLN A 126 -31.69 31.69 49.44
N SER A 127 -31.42 30.76 50.37
CA SER A 127 -32.26 30.54 51.54
C SER A 127 -32.22 31.72 52.51
N MET A 128 -31.04 32.31 52.72
CA MET A 128 -30.85 33.46 53.60
C MET A 128 -31.54 34.71 53.02
N GLU A 129 -31.37 34.97 51.73
CA GLU A 129 -32.03 36.06 51.02
C GLU A 129 -33.57 35.90 51.05
N ALA A 130 -34.07 34.66 50.91
CA ALA A 130 -35.50 34.38 51.03
C ALA A 130 -36.05 34.64 52.45
N GLU A 131 -35.29 34.29 53.49
CA GLU A 131 -35.68 34.53 54.88
C GLU A 131 -35.66 36.02 55.22
N GLU A 132 -34.68 36.78 54.74
CA GLU A 132 -34.63 38.24 54.88
C GLU A 132 -35.85 38.91 54.23
N LEU A 133 -36.20 38.53 52.99
CA LEU A 133 -37.38 39.05 52.30
C LEU A 133 -38.69 38.69 53.02
N GLU A 134 -38.76 37.50 53.65
CA GLU A 134 -39.92 37.09 54.43
C GLU A 134 -40.05 37.90 55.74
N GLN A 135 -38.93 38.20 56.40
CA GLN A 135 -38.90 39.09 57.56
C GLN A 135 -39.30 40.53 57.18
N GLU A 136 -38.78 41.07 56.07
CA GLU A 136 -39.16 42.39 55.55
C GLU A 136 -40.66 42.45 55.22
N ARG A 137 -41.20 41.41 54.58
CA ARG A 137 -42.62 41.30 54.27
C ARG A 137 -43.48 41.30 55.53
N GLU A 138 -43.09 40.54 56.56
CA GLU A 138 -43.83 40.47 57.82
C GLU A 138 -43.73 41.80 58.60
N GLN A 139 -42.57 42.46 58.55
CA GLN A 139 -42.39 43.78 59.14
C GLN A 139 -43.24 44.85 58.44
N LEU A 140 -43.27 44.85 57.11
CA LEU A 140 -44.16 45.72 56.33
C LEU A 140 -45.63 45.42 56.65
N ARG A 141 -46.00 44.16 56.87
CA ARG A 141 -47.35 43.77 57.26
C ARG A 141 -47.76 44.35 58.62
N LEU A 142 -46.87 44.32 59.60
CA LEU A 142 -47.10 44.94 60.91
C LEU A 142 -47.25 46.46 60.80
N GLN A 143 -46.36 47.13 60.08
CA GLN A 143 -46.44 48.58 59.85
C GLN A 143 -47.73 48.98 59.13
N LEU A 144 -48.18 48.19 58.14
CA LEU A 144 -49.42 48.41 57.42
C LEU A 144 -50.64 48.30 58.35
N TRP A 145 -50.61 47.35 59.28
CA TRP A 145 -51.66 47.18 60.29
C TRP A 145 -51.70 48.36 61.26
N GLU A 146 -50.54 48.82 61.76
CA GLU A 146 -50.46 50.00 62.61
C GLU A 146 -51.00 51.25 61.89
N ALA A 147 -50.60 51.46 60.64
CA ALA A 147 -51.10 52.56 59.81
C ALA A 147 -52.62 52.47 59.61
N TYR A 148 -53.15 51.27 59.37
CA TYR A 148 -54.60 51.06 59.26
C TYR A 148 -55.35 51.44 60.54
N CYS A 149 -54.86 50.99 61.71
CA CYS A 149 -55.43 51.33 63.00
C CYS A 149 -55.39 52.84 63.25
N GLN A 150 -54.27 53.51 62.93
CA GLN A 150 -54.13 54.96 63.06
C GLN A 150 -55.08 55.73 62.13
N VAL A 151 -55.21 55.32 60.87
CA VAL A 151 -56.15 55.96 59.91
C VAL A 151 -57.60 55.80 60.39
N ARG A 152 -57.98 54.63 60.90
CA ARG A 152 -59.32 54.42 61.47
C ARG A 152 -59.57 55.32 62.67
N TYR A 153 -58.59 55.49 63.55
CA TYR A 153 -58.66 56.41 64.68
C TYR A 153 -58.79 57.88 64.25
N LEU A 154 -58.05 58.32 63.23
CA LEU A 154 -58.16 59.67 62.69
C LEU A 154 -59.53 59.92 62.04
N CYS A 155 -60.04 58.95 61.28
CA CYS A 155 -61.38 59.02 60.69
C CYS A 155 -62.49 59.11 61.74
N SER A 156 -62.37 58.40 62.88
CA SER A 156 -63.35 58.52 63.97
C SER A 156 -63.23 59.86 64.71
N HIS A 157 -62.02 60.38 64.89
CA HIS A 157 -61.80 61.69 65.51
C HIS A 157 -62.33 62.85 64.65
N LEU A 158 -62.08 62.83 63.34
CA LEU A 158 -62.58 63.83 62.39
C LEU A 158 -64.12 63.78 62.27
N ARG A 159 -64.73 62.59 62.33
CA ARG A 159 -66.19 62.41 62.33
C ARG A 159 -66.85 62.84 63.65
N GLY A 160 -66.15 62.69 64.79
CA GLY A 160 -66.62 63.09 66.12
C GLY A 160 -66.64 64.60 66.36
N ASN A 161 -65.96 65.38 65.52
CA ASN A 161 -66.01 66.84 65.57
C ASN A 161 -67.21 67.45 64.81
N ASP A 162 -67.98 66.64 64.06
CA ASP A 162 -69.20 67.07 63.35
C ASP A 162 -70.51 66.62 64.03
N SER A 163 -70.47 66.01 65.23
CA SER A 163 -71.68 65.63 65.96
C SER A 163 -72.15 66.72 66.93
N ALA A 164 -72.47 67.89 66.39
CA ALA A 164 -73.49 68.76 66.98
C ALA A 164 -74.52 69.02 65.88
N ASP A 165 -75.73 68.52 66.11
CA ASP A 165 -76.96 68.88 65.38
C ASP A 165 -77.20 68.16 64.03
N SER A 166 -77.96 67.06 64.06
CA SER A 166 -79.09 66.85 63.14
C SER A 166 -79.79 65.51 63.44
N ALA A 167 -81.02 65.60 63.94
CA ALA A 167 -81.95 64.49 64.07
C ALA A 167 -82.67 64.20 62.74
N VAL A 168 -82.82 62.90 62.44
CA VAL A 168 -83.96 62.21 61.79
C VAL A 168 -83.48 61.07 60.86
N SER A 169 -84.15 59.93 61.06
CA SER A 169 -84.01 58.56 60.56
C SER A 169 -83.50 58.36 59.13
N THR A 170 -82.90 57.18 58.84
CA THR A 170 -83.63 55.99 58.33
C THR A 170 -82.70 54.77 58.30
N ASP A 171 -83.22 53.64 58.80
CA ASP A 171 -82.97 52.24 58.43
C ASP A 171 -81.81 51.93 57.46
N SER A 172 -80.76 51.30 57.97
CA SER A 172 -80.08 50.20 57.27
C SER A 172 -79.40 49.30 58.29
N SER A 173 -79.85 48.05 58.25
CA SER A 173 -79.44 46.90 59.03
C SER A 173 -78.14 46.27 58.51
N MET A 174 -77.66 45.29 59.29
CA MET A 174 -76.60 44.32 59.01
C MET A 174 -75.17 44.76 59.35
N ASP A 175 -74.81 44.48 60.60
CA ASP A 175 -73.82 43.47 60.96
C ASP A 175 -72.47 43.49 60.21
N GLU A 176 -71.44 43.95 60.90
CA GLU A 176 -70.32 43.11 61.36
C GLU A 176 -69.31 44.06 61.99
N SER A 177 -69.36 44.15 63.33
CA SER A 177 -68.19 44.55 64.11
C SER A 177 -67.17 43.43 64.00
N SER A 178 -66.49 43.29 62.86
CA SER A 178 -65.32 42.42 62.81
C SER A 178 -64.16 43.20 63.44
N GLU A 179 -63.93 42.91 64.71
CA GLU A 179 -62.66 43.14 65.37
C GLU A 179 -61.55 42.48 64.55
N THR A 180 -60.88 43.22 63.67
CA THR A 180 -59.58 42.78 63.13
C THR A 180 -58.52 43.05 64.21
N SER A 181 -58.51 42.22 65.26
CA SER A 181 -57.58 42.31 66.39
C SER A 181 -56.19 41.73 66.08
N SER A 182 -55.91 41.40 64.81
CA SER A 182 -54.66 40.78 64.36
C SER A 182 -54.21 41.31 62.99
N ALA A 183 -52.90 41.52 62.82
CA ALA A 183 -52.28 41.85 61.54
C ALA A 183 -52.44 40.74 60.47
N LYS A 184 -52.80 39.52 60.88
CA LYS A 184 -53.03 38.40 59.96
C LYS A 184 -54.38 38.46 59.23
N ASP A 185 -55.32 39.26 59.71
CA ASP A 185 -56.71 39.26 59.25
C ASP A 185 -57.15 40.57 58.59
N VAL A 186 -56.21 41.38 58.06
CA VAL A 186 -56.56 42.60 57.30
C VAL A 186 -56.89 42.21 55.86
N PRO A 187 -58.15 42.33 55.41
CA PRO A 187 -58.50 42.07 54.01
C PRO A 187 -57.80 43.04 53.07
N ALA A 188 -57.39 42.54 51.90
CA ALA A 188 -56.81 43.37 50.86
C ALA A 188 -57.77 44.52 50.48
N GLY A 189 -57.32 45.75 50.65
CA GLY A 189 -58.10 46.95 50.35
C GLY A 189 -58.72 47.67 51.55
N SER A 190 -58.68 47.11 52.77
CA SER A 190 -59.22 47.79 53.97
C SER A 190 -58.52 49.10 54.30
N LEU A 191 -57.19 49.15 54.20
CA LEU A 191 -56.44 50.42 54.32
C LEU A 191 -56.80 51.41 53.22
N ARG A 192 -56.99 50.93 51.98
CA ARG A 192 -57.39 51.79 50.85
C ARG A 192 -58.76 52.40 51.07
N THR A 193 -59.72 51.65 51.62
CA THR A 193 -61.04 52.17 51.99
C THR A 193 -60.93 53.20 53.12
N ALA A 194 -60.18 52.90 54.19
CA ALA A 194 -59.97 53.82 55.30
C ALA A 194 -59.23 55.11 54.88
N LEU A 195 -58.24 55.00 54.01
CA LEU A 195 -57.52 56.15 53.41
C LEU A 195 -58.41 56.94 52.45
N ASN A 196 -59.32 56.32 51.70
CA ASN A 196 -60.26 57.04 50.85
C ASN A 196 -61.29 57.83 51.67
N ASP A 197 -61.67 57.32 52.84
CA ASP A 197 -62.51 58.04 53.79
C ASP A 197 -61.76 59.19 54.44
N LEU A 198 -60.51 58.95 54.87
CA LEU A 198 -59.62 60.01 55.35
C LEU A 198 -59.35 61.05 54.26
N LYS A 199 -59.14 60.65 53.01
CA LYS A 199 -58.94 61.53 51.86
C LYS A 199 -60.18 62.37 51.58
N ARG A 200 -61.40 61.84 51.70
CA ARG A 200 -62.60 62.68 51.57
C ARG A 200 -62.68 63.74 52.66
N LEU A 201 -62.29 63.38 53.89
CA LEU A 201 -62.24 64.30 55.03
C LEU A 201 -61.10 65.32 54.92
N ILE A 202 -59.93 64.92 54.42
CA ILE A 202 -58.76 65.79 54.22
C ILE A 202 -58.88 66.62 52.94
N GLN A 203 -59.47 66.11 51.85
CA GLN A 203 -59.67 66.87 50.61
C GLN A 203 -60.67 68.03 50.81
N SER A 204 -61.57 67.94 51.80
CA SER A 204 -62.36 69.11 52.23
C SER A 204 -61.50 70.16 52.95
N ILE A 205 -60.34 69.77 53.49
CA ILE A 205 -59.38 70.60 54.21
C ILE A 205 -58.24 71.10 53.29
N VAL A 206 -57.86 70.33 52.26
CA VAL A 206 -56.66 70.51 51.41
C VAL A 206 -56.96 71.03 50.00
N ASP A 207 -58.20 71.43 49.68
CA ASP A 207 -58.41 72.44 48.62
C ASP A 207 -57.63 73.76 48.90
N GLY A 208 -57.04 73.90 50.09
CA GLY A 208 -55.90 74.77 50.38
C GLY A 208 -54.53 74.10 50.18
N MET A 209 -54.04 74.13 48.94
CA MET A 209 -52.62 74.23 48.57
C MET A 209 -51.70 73.00 48.76
N GLU A 210 -51.05 72.59 47.66
CA GLU A 210 -49.70 71.99 47.62
C GLU A 210 -49.04 72.31 46.26
N PRO A 211 -47.73 72.64 46.19
CA PRO A 211 -46.94 72.59 44.95
C PRO A 211 -45.91 71.45 44.97
N THR A 212 -45.70 70.84 43.80
CA THR A 212 -44.75 69.74 43.56
C THR A 212 -43.39 70.22 43.05
N GLY A 213 -42.34 69.46 43.33
CA GLY A 213 -41.10 69.51 42.57
C GLY A 213 -40.16 68.36 42.89
N ALA A 214 -39.69 67.64 41.86
CA ALA A 214 -38.45 66.86 41.91
C ALA A 214 -37.92 66.51 40.50
N ARG A 215 -36.61 66.64 40.32
CA ARG A 215 -35.77 66.34 39.13
C ARG A 215 -35.15 64.92 39.21
N ARG A 216 -34.51 64.47 38.12
CA ARG A 216 -33.76 63.20 37.90
C ARG A 216 -32.24 63.42 37.68
N MET A 217 -31.38 62.37 37.77
CA MET A 217 -30.09 62.06 37.03
C MET A 217 -29.67 60.55 37.25
N ASP A 218 -28.81 59.81 36.48
CA ASP A 218 -27.36 59.96 36.06
C ASP A 218 -26.94 59.14 34.78
N ASP A 219 -25.78 59.45 34.14
CA ASP A 219 -25.33 59.08 32.76
C ASP A 219 -23.92 58.37 32.65
N ASP A 220 -22.98 58.58 33.59
CA ASP A 220 -21.54 58.25 33.39
C ASP A 220 -21.15 56.74 33.39
N SER A 221 -21.96 55.85 33.96
CA SER A 221 -21.60 54.42 34.09
C SER A 221 -21.62 53.64 32.76
N LEU A 222 -22.27 54.18 31.73
CA LEU A 222 -22.49 53.49 30.46
C LEU A 222 -21.28 53.61 29.51
N GLU A 223 -20.49 54.67 29.64
CA GLU A 223 -19.33 54.91 28.77
C GLU A 223 -18.19 53.90 29.02
N GLU A 224 -17.92 53.54 30.28
CA GLU A 224 -16.81 52.61 30.59
C GLU A 224 -17.10 51.18 30.11
N GLN A 225 -18.35 50.72 30.17
CA GLN A 225 -18.73 49.41 29.64
C GLN A 225 -18.53 49.31 28.12
N LEU A 226 -18.76 50.40 27.39
CA LEU A 226 -18.58 50.43 25.94
C LEU A 226 -17.09 50.24 25.57
N ARG A 227 -16.18 50.85 26.35
CA ARG A 227 -14.74 50.78 26.14
C ARG A 227 -14.21 49.35 26.31
N GLN A 228 -14.61 48.66 27.39
CA GLN A 228 -14.20 47.29 27.66
C GLN A 228 -14.64 46.31 26.56
N THR A 229 -15.90 46.43 26.12
CA THR A 229 -16.47 45.55 25.08
C THR A 229 -15.74 45.69 23.73
N SER A 230 -15.22 46.89 23.44
CA SER A 230 -14.43 47.18 22.23
C SER A 230 -13.05 46.52 22.26
N GLU A 231 -12.39 46.50 23.42
CA GLU A 231 -11.09 45.87 23.60
C GLU A 231 -11.20 44.33 23.47
N ASP A 232 -12.20 43.72 24.09
CA ASP A 232 -12.46 42.28 23.99
C ASP A 232 -12.77 41.86 22.53
N SER A 233 -13.55 42.68 21.82
CA SER A 233 -13.85 42.47 20.39
C SER A 233 -12.59 42.53 19.51
N ARG A 234 -11.58 43.31 19.90
CA ARG A 234 -10.30 43.39 19.18
C ARG A 234 -9.44 42.16 19.45
N ALA A 235 -9.33 41.73 20.70
CA ALA A 235 -8.60 40.51 21.07
C ALA A 235 -9.16 39.27 20.34
N LEU A 236 -10.49 39.17 20.24
CA LEU A 236 -11.14 38.08 19.52
C LEU A 236 -10.80 38.09 18.01
N ARG A 237 -10.71 39.27 17.39
CA ARG A 237 -10.33 39.39 15.97
C ARG A 237 -8.89 38.94 15.71
N GLU A 238 -7.94 39.33 16.57
CA GLU A 238 -6.53 38.95 16.45
C GLU A 238 -6.34 37.42 16.59
N LEU A 239 -7.08 36.79 17.52
CA LEU A 239 -7.12 35.33 17.65
C LEU A 239 -7.64 34.63 16.38
N MET A 240 -8.78 35.10 15.85
CA MET A 240 -9.38 34.55 14.63
C MET A 240 -8.45 34.72 13.42
N GLU A 241 -7.73 35.85 13.30
CA GLU A 241 -6.74 36.06 12.25
C GLU A 241 -5.54 35.10 12.40
N GLY A 242 -5.08 34.85 13.63
CA GLY A 242 -4.05 33.87 13.93
C GLY A 242 -4.45 32.45 13.55
N GLU A 243 -5.68 32.03 13.87
CA GLU A 243 -6.23 30.73 13.47
C GLU A 243 -6.35 30.61 11.95
N ARG A 244 -6.80 31.65 11.26
CA ARG A 244 -6.85 31.70 9.80
C ARG A 244 -5.47 31.62 9.15
N GLY A 245 -4.45 32.19 9.79
CA GLY A 245 -3.05 32.07 9.36
C GLY A 245 -2.54 30.63 9.45
N LYS A 246 -2.78 29.96 10.58
CA LYS A 246 -2.43 28.54 10.77
C LYS A 246 -3.16 27.63 9.78
N LEU A 247 -4.45 27.89 9.54
CA LEU A 247 -5.24 27.12 8.57
C LEU A 247 -4.69 27.28 7.14
N ARG A 248 -4.22 28.48 6.76
CA ARG A 248 -3.56 28.69 5.46
C ARG A 248 -2.25 27.91 5.35
N GLN A 249 -1.41 27.92 6.37
CA GLN A 249 -0.16 27.14 6.38
C GLN A 249 -0.43 25.64 6.24
N SER A 250 -1.39 25.12 7.01
CA SER A 250 -1.80 23.72 6.93
C SER A 250 -2.34 23.34 5.55
N LEU A 251 -3.10 24.23 4.89
CA LEU A 251 -3.58 24.00 3.52
C LEU A 251 -2.43 23.94 2.51
N GLU A 252 -1.43 24.79 2.65
CA GLU A 252 -0.27 24.83 1.76
C GLU A 252 0.63 23.60 1.95
N GLU A 253 0.82 23.14 3.19
CA GLU A 253 1.48 21.87 3.50
C GLU A 253 0.74 20.67 2.92
N LEU A 254 -0.60 20.63 3.04
CA LEU A 254 -1.44 19.60 2.43
C LEU A 254 -1.30 19.59 0.91
N GLN A 255 -1.26 20.75 0.26
CA GLN A 255 -1.05 20.85 -1.18
C GLN A 255 0.34 20.36 -1.60
N GLN A 256 1.39 20.69 -0.86
CA GLN A 256 2.75 20.21 -1.12
C GLN A 256 2.85 18.69 -0.98
N LEU A 257 2.31 18.14 0.12
CA LEU A 257 2.25 16.69 0.32
C LEU A 257 1.43 15.99 -0.77
N HIS A 258 0.28 16.57 -1.15
CA HIS A 258 -0.53 16.04 -2.24
C HIS A 258 0.23 16.01 -3.57
N SER A 259 0.96 17.09 -3.90
CA SER A 259 1.80 17.13 -5.10
C SER A 259 2.89 16.07 -5.06
N GLN A 260 3.54 15.87 -3.90
CA GLN A 260 4.58 14.86 -3.74
C GLN A 260 4.02 13.43 -3.90
N VAL A 261 2.89 13.13 -3.27
CA VAL A 261 2.21 11.84 -3.41
C VAL A 261 1.79 11.60 -4.86
N THR A 262 1.31 12.63 -5.55
CA THR A 262 0.94 12.51 -6.97
C THR A 262 2.15 12.17 -7.84
N LEU A 263 3.29 12.83 -7.61
CA LEU A 263 4.52 12.58 -8.36
C LEU A 263 5.07 11.18 -8.10
N LEU A 264 5.15 10.76 -6.83
CA LEU A 264 5.54 9.41 -6.44
C LEU A 264 4.58 8.36 -6.99
N SER A 265 3.28 8.65 -7.05
CA SER A 265 2.29 7.74 -7.63
C SER A 265 2.55 7.51 -9.13
N VAL A 266 2.85 8.57 -9.88
CA VAL A 266 3.21 8.48 -11.30
C VAL A 266 4.51 7.70 -11.50
N GLU A 267 5.55 7.99 -10.72
CA GLU A 267 6.82 7.24 -10.77
C GLU A 267 6.62 5.75 -10.46
N MET A 268 5.82 5.43 -9.44
CA MET A 268 5.48 4.06 -9.10
C MET A 268 4.71 3.36 -10.22
N THR A 269 3.82 4.05 -10.95
CA THR A 269 3.14 3.47 -12.11
C THR A 269 4.12 3.22 -13.27
N ALA A 270 5.02 4.16 -13.58
CA ALA A 270 6.01 4.00 -14.64
C ALA A 270 6.98 2.85 -14.36
N LEU A 271 7.47 2.72 -13.13
CA LEU A 271 8.34 1.62 -12.71
C LEU A 271 7.63 0.26 -12.80
N LYS A 272 6.34 0.20 -12.42
CA LYS A 272 5.54 -1.02 -12.55
C LYS A 272 5.42 -1.45 -14.01
N GLU A 273 5.09 -0.51 -14.91
CA GLU A 273 5.00 -0.79 -16.34
C GLU A 273 6.32 -1.30 -16.92
N GLU A 274 7.45 -0.68 -16.54
CA GLU A 274 8.75 -1.11 -17.04
C GLU A 274 9.13 -2.50 -16.55
N ARG A 275 8.87 -2.79 -15.28
CA ARG A 275 9.03 -4.13 -14.70
C ARG A 275 8.16 -5.17 -15.42
N ASP A 276 6.92 -4.82 -15.75
CA ASP A 276 6.00 -5.71 -16.48
C ASP A 276 6.46 -5.92 -17.93
N ARG A 277 6.99 -4.88 -18.60
CA ARG A 277 7.60 -4.99 -19.94
C ARG A 277 8.80 -5.94 -19.94
N LEU A 278 9.74 -5.76 -19.01
CA LEU A 278 10.93 -6.61 -18.91
C LEU A 278 10.56 -8.06 -18.60
N ARG A 279 9.61 -8.28 -17.69
CA ARG A 279 9.10 -9.62 -17.40
C ARG A 279 8.54 -10.30 -18.66
N ASN A 280 7.69 -9.61 -19.41
CA ASN A 280 7.11 -10.16 -20.64
C ASN A 280 8.17 -10.47 -21.70
N ALA A 281 9.21 -9.62 -21.81
CA ALA A 281 10.33 -9.87 -22.72
C ALA A 281 11.12 -11.13 -22.35
N VAL A 282 11.41 -11.33 -21.07
CA VAL A 282 12.09 -12.54 -20.57
C VAL A 282 11.23 -13.79 -20.79
N GLU A 283 9.92 -13.72 -20.50
CA GLU A 283 8.99 -14.84 -20.73
C GLU A 283 8.92 -15.22 -22.22
N LEU A 284 8.98 -14.23 -23.13
CA LEU A 284 9.00 -14.46 -24.57
C LEU A 284 10.30 -15.12 -25.05
N GLU A 285 11.46 -14.64 -24.59
CA GLU A 285 12.75 -15.26 -24.93
C GLU A 285 12.87 -16.68 -24.34
N LEU A 286 12.33 -16.92 -23.15
CA LEU A 286 12.24 -18.26 -22.57
C LEU A 286 11.38 -19.20 -23.42
N ALA A 287 10.21 -18.73 -23.87
CA ALA A 287 9.33 -19.51 -24.74
C ALA A 287 10.03 -19.85 -26.06
N LYS A 288 10.73 -18.89 -26.65
CA LYS A 288 11.53 -19.08 -27.87
C LYS A 288 12.65 -20.10 -27.68
N CYS A 289 13.44 -19.98 -26.62
CA CYS A 289 14.50 -20.94 -26.28
C CYS A 289 13.94 -22.36 -26.09
N LYS A 290 12.77 -22.48 -25.44
CA LYS A 290 12.08 -23.77 -25.29
C LYS A 290 11.64 -24.35 -26.64
N MET A 291 11.11 -23.53 -27.54
CA MET A 291 10.76 -23.96 -28.90
C MET A 291 11.99 -24.43 -29.68
N ASP A 292 13.10 -23.68 -29.62
CA ASP A 292 14.36 -24.04 -30.27
C ASP A 292 14.91 -25.36 -29.73
N MET A 293 14.86 -25.57 -28.41
CA MET A 293 15.25 -26.83 -27.77
C MET A 293 14.36 -27.99 -28.23
N MET A 294 13.04 -27.80 -28.30
CA MET A 294 12.11 -28.83 -28.81
C MET A 294 12.36 -29.16 -30.28
N SER A 295 12.64 -28.16 -31.11
CA SER A 295 13.00 -28.35 -32.51
C SER A 295 14.31 -29.14 -32.66
N LEU A 296 15.34 -28.75 -31.91
CA LEU A 296 16.64 -29.43 -31.93
C LEU A 296 16.53 -30.87 -31.43
N ASN A 297 15.74 -31.12 -30.40
CA ASN A 297 15.49 -32.47 -29.90
C ASN A 297 14.78 -33.33 -30.95
N SER A 298 13.78 -32.78 -31.65
CA SER A 298 13.13 -33.46 -32.78
C SER A 298 14.14 -33.83 -33.87
N GLN A 299 14.98 -32.87 -34.28
CA GLN A 299 16.02 -33.10 -35.30
C GLN A 299 17.02 -34.17 -34.87
N LEU A 300 17.41 -34.18 -33.59
CA LEU A 300 18.31 -35.19 -33.04
C LEU A 300 17.67 -36.58 -33.08
N LEU A 301 16.40 -36.71 -32.69
CA LEU A 301 15.67 -37.97 -32.76
C LEU A 301 15.57 -38.49 -34.20
N ASP A 302 15.26 -37.61 -35.15
CA ASP A 302 15.22 -37.97 -36.57
C ASP A 302 16.58 -38.45 -37.08
N ALA A 303 17.66 -37.76 -36.70
CA ALA A 303 19.03 -38.16 -37.07
C ALA A 303 19.43 -39.51 -36.46
N ILE A 304 19.07 -39.76 -35.19
CA ILE A 304 19.28 -41.05 -34.53
C ILE A 304 18.51 -42.15 -35.27
N GLN A 305 17.25 -41.90 -35.63
CA GLN A 305 16.42 -42.85 -36.35
C GLN A 305 16.98 -43.18 -37.74
N GLN A 306 17.46 -42.16 -38.47
CA GLN A 306 18.14 -42.36 -39.76
C GLN A 306 19.42 -43.19 -39.60
N LYS A 307 20.25 -42.88 -38.60
CA LYS A 307 21.48 -43.63 -38.31
C LYS A 307 21.17 -45.10 -37.97
N LEU A 308 20.15 -45.35 -37.15
CA LEU A 308 19.71 -46.70 -36.81
C LEU A 308 19.30 -47.49 -38.05
N ASN A 309 18.51 -46.88 -38.94
CA ASN A 309 18.08 -47.50 -40.19
C ASN A 309 19.28 -47.86 -41.09
N LEU A 310 20.23 -46.94 -41.25
CA LEU A 310 21.44 -47.21 -42.03
C LEU A 310 22.29 -48.33 -41.42
N SER A 311 22.43 -48.37 -40.09
CA SER A 311 23.12 -49.48 -39.41
C SER A 311 22.43 -50.82 -39.68
N GLN A 312 21.10 -50.88 -39.62
CA GLN A 312 20.34 -52.10 -39.93
C GLN A 312 20.52 -52.54 -41.39
N GLN A 313 20.54 -51.60 -42.34
CA GLN A 313 20.80 -51.90 -43.74
C GLN A 313 22.22 -52.43 -43.95
N LEU A 314 23.21 -51.90 -43.24
CA LEU A 314 24.59 -52.37 -43.27
C LEU A 314 24.71 -53.79 -42.71
N GLU A 315 24.06 -54.08 -41.58
CA GLU A 315 24.03 -55.44 -40.99
C GLU A 315 23.38 -56.44 -41.96
N ALA A 316 22.24 -56.09 -42.57
CA ALA A 316 21.59 -56.93 -43.57
C ALA A 316 22.50 -57.19 -44.78
N TRP A 317 23.18 -56.16 -45.28
CA TRP A 317 24.15 -56.32 -46.38
C TRP A 317 25.34 -57.19 -45.97
N GLN A 318 25.85 -57.04 -44.75
CA GLN A 318 26.92 -57.88 -44.22
C GLN A 318 26.47 -59.35 -44.16
N ASP A 319 25.28 -59.64 -43.67
CA ASP A 319 24.73 -61.00 -43.63
C ASP A 319 24.60 -61.60 -45.03
N ASP A 320 24.11 -60.83 -46.01
CA ASP A 320 24.02 -61.27 -47.40
C ASP A 320 25.39 -61.60 -47.99
N MET A 321 26.40 -60.77 -47.71
CA MET A 321 27.77 -61.02 -48.15
C MET A 321 28.39 -62.27 -47.51
N HIS A 322 28.18 -62.48 -46.20
CA HIS A 322 28.63 -63.72 -45.54
C HIS A 322 27.99 -64.96 -46.18
N ARG A 323 26.68 -64.91 -46.46
CA ARG A 323 25.98 -66.01 -47.15
C ARG A 323 26.54 -66.29 -48.55
N VAL A 324 26.90 -65.25 -49.30
CA VAL A 324 27.53 -65.40 -50.62
C VAL A 324 28.90 -66.06 -50.50
N ILE A 325 29.72 -65.61 -49.54
CA ILE A 325 31.04 -66.19 -49.26
C ILE A 325 30.92 -67.67 -48.88
N ASP A 326 30.03 -67.99 -47.94
CA ASP A 326 29.80 -69.37 -47.50
C ASP A 326 29.36 -70.27 -48.67
N ARG A 327 28.45 -69.77 -49.52
CA ARG A 327 27.98 -70.52 -50.69
C ARG A 327 29.09 -70.75 -51.71
N GLN A 328 29.92 -69.74 -51.98
CA GLN A 328 31.10 -69.90 -52.85
C GLN A 328 32.09 -70.91 -52.28
N LEU A 329 32.34 -70.88 -50.97
CA LEU A 329 33.26 -71.78 -50.29
C LEU A 329 32.77 -73.24 -50.37
N MET A 330 31.47 -73.47 -50.17
CA MET A 330 30.85 -74.80 -50.35
C MET A 330 30.95 -75.29 -51.80
N ASP A 331 30.67 -74.42 -52.79
CA ASP A 331 30.80 -74.76 -54.22
C ASP A 331 32.24 -75.10 -54.60
N THR A 332 33.23 -74.41 -54.03
CA THR A 332 34.65 -74.73 -54.24
C THR A 332 35.02 -76.08 -53.65
N HIS A 333 34.60 -76.40 -52.43
CA HIS A 333 34.87 -77.71 -51.82
C HIS A 333 34.19 -78.85 -52.58
N LEU A 334 32.95 -78.67 -53.05
CA LEU A 334 32.25 -79.66 -53.88
C LEU A 334 32.96 -79.89 -55.23
N LYS A 335 33.47 -78.82 -55.87
CA LYS A 335 34.28 -78.93 -57.10
C LYS A 335 35.63 -79.61 -56.86
N GLU A 336 36.27 -79.37 -55.72
CA GLU A 336 37.51 -80.05 -55.34
C GLU A 336 37.28 -81.54 -55.07
N GLN A 337 36.19 -81.91 -54.39
CA GLN A 337 35.83 -83.32 -54.13
C GLN A 337 35.37 -84.08 -55.39
N SER A 338 34.88 -83.38 -56.41
CA SER A 338 34.38 -83.99 -57.66
C SER A 338 35.47 -84.18 -58.75
N ARG A 339 36.72 -83.73 -58.52
CA ARG A 339 37.84 -83.98 -59.45
C ARG A 339 38.43 -85.37 -59.20
N PRO A 340 38.60 -86.24 -60.23
CA PRO A 340 39.24 -87.54 -60.03
C PRO A 340 40.72 -87.36 -59.70
N ALA A 341 41.19 -88.10 -58.70
CA ALA A 341 42.58 -88.12 -58.25
C ALA A 341 43.52 -88.68 -59.34
N ALA A 342 43.96 -87.83 -60.26
CA ALA A 342 45.06 -88.13 -61.17
C ALA A 342 46.37 -87.61 -60.56
N ALA A 343 47.12 -88.57 -60.04
CA ALA A 343 48.56 -88.60 -59.76
C ALA A 343 49.36 -87.29 -59.93
N PHE A 344 50.03 -86.86 -58.85
CA PHE A 344 51.45 -86.53 -58.95
C PHE A 344 52.19 -87.02 -57.71
N SER A 345 52.91 -88.12 -57.92
CA SER A 345 53.96 -88.59 -57.03
C SER A 345 55.21 -87.73 -57.17
N ARG A 346 55.74 -87.34 -56.01
CA ARG A 346 57.17 -87.34 -55.63
C ARG A 346 58.04 -86.19 -56.16
N GLY A 347 58.42 -85.32 -55.22
CA GLY A 347 59.64 -84.51 -55.25
C GLY A 347 60.17 -84.32 -53.84
N HIS A 348 61.21 -85.08 -53.49
CA HIS A 348 62.04 -84.89 -52.29
C HIS A 348 62.79 -83.56 -52.36
N GLY A 349 63.02 -82.92 -51.20
CA GLY A 349 64.26 -82.18 -50.99
C GLY A 349 64.17 -80.96 -50.08
N VAL A 350 64.93 -81.05 -48.96
CA VAL A 350 65.60 -79.96 -48.23
C VAL A 350 64.63 -79.09 -47.39
N GLY A 351 64.80 -78.89 -46.09
CA GLY A 351 65.99 -78.69 -45.28
C GLY A 351 65.96 -77.26 -44.72
N ARG A 352 66.38 -77.12 -43.46
CA ARG A 352 66.59 -75.89 -42.67
C ARG A 352 65.35 -75.14 -42.13
N GLY A 353 65.43 -74.88 -40.83
CA GLY A 353 64.47 -74.08 -40.09
C GLY A 353 64.67 -72.58 -40.25
N GLN A 354 63.64 -71.85 -39.83
CA GLN A 354 63.70 -70.54 -39.18
C GLN A 354 62.28 -70.21 -38.72
N GLU A 355 62.14 -69.76 -37.48
CA GLU A 355 60.93 -69.04 -37.03
C GLU A 355 60.62 -67.87 -37.96
N PRO A 356 59.35 -67.42 -37.99
CA PRO A 356 59.09 -66.01 -38.22
C PRO A 356 58.28 -65.41 -37.06
N SER A 357 58.94 -64.42 -36.46
CA SER A 357 58.35 -63.31 -35.74
C SER A 357 57.39 -62.50 -36.63
N THR A 358 56.33 -62.03 -35.99
CA THR A 358 55.61 -60.76 -36.16
C THR A 358 55.62 -60.03 -37.52
N MET A 359 54.39 -59.70 -37.92
CA MET A 359 53.93 -58.65 -38.84
C MET A 359 53.85 -59.04 -40.32
N ASP A 360 52.62 -59.26 -40.80
CA ASP A 360 52.17 -58.74 -42.10
C ASP A 360 50.64 -58.83 -42.23
N GLY A 361 49.96 -57.74 -41.87
CA GLY A 361 48.51 -57.54 -42.06
C GLY A 361 48.19 -56.73 -43.31
N LYS A 362 48.88 -56.99 -44.43
CA LYS A 362 48.66 -56.26 -45.70
C LYS A 362 48.65 -57.23 -46.87
N ARG A 363 47.45 -57.71 -47.23
CA ARG A 363 47.00 -58.13 -48.59
C ARG A 363 45.71 -58.94 -48.45
N LEU A 364 44.55 -58.28 -48.34
CA LEU A 364 43.27 -59.00 -48.42
C LEU A 364 42.17 -58.35 -49.25
N PHE A 365 42.39 -57.20 -49.91
CA PHE A 365 41.34 -56.61 -50.74
C PHE A 365 41.86 -56.15 -52.09
N SER A 366 41.94 -57.10 -53.03
CA SER A 366 42.10 -56.83 -54.46
C SER A 366 41.05 -57.62 -55.24
N PHE A 367 39.76 -57.26 -55.10
CA PHE A 367 38.68 -57.91 -55.85
C PHE A 367 37.58 -56.99 -56.41
N PHE A 368 37.70 -55.67 -56.34
CA PHE A 368 36.78 -54.79 -57.06
C PHE A 368 37.49 -54.06 -58.20
N ARG A 369 37.64 -54.78 -59.32
CA ARG A 369 37.88 -54.18 -60.63
C ARG A 369 37.06 -54.90 -61.70
N LYS A 370 35.79 -54.51 -61.81
CA LYS A 370 35.02 -54.44 -63.08
C LYS A 370 33.61 -53.94 -62.79
N ILE A 371 33.36 -52.69 -63.20
CA ILE A 371 32.12 -52.34 -63.88
C ILE A 371 32.29 -52.78 -65.33
#